data_AF-A0A9D4XE43-F1
#
_entry.id   AF-A0A9D4XE43-F1
#
_cell.length_a   1.000
_cell.length_b   1.000
_cell.length_c   1.000
_cell.angle_alpha   90.00
_cell.angle_beta   90.00
_cell.angle_gamma   90.00
#
_symmetry.space_group_name_H-M   'P 1'
#
loop_
_entity.id
_entity.type
_entity.pdbx_description
1 polymer ?
#
loop_
_entity_poly.entity_id
_entity_poly.type
_entity_poly.pdbx_seq_one_letter_code
_entity_poly.pdbx_strand_id
1 'polypeptide(L)'
;MLKHGLPASSSSLLFLPFLFFSYAIAFIPPHILLNHLSQGKSLTNQELWFNQTLDHFSPYDHRQFRQRYYEFLDYFRIPDGPIFLVIGGEGTCRGISNNYIAVLAKKFGAAVVSLEHRYYGASTPFDTLSTENLKYLSSKQALFDLAVFRQYYQDSLNAKLNRTGVENPWFFFGGSYAGALSAWFRLKFPHLTCGSLASSAVVQAIQDFTEFDQQIGESAGAECKAALQETTQLIETKLATDGKALRTTFNADDLEVDGDFLYYMADAAVIAFQYGNPDKLCNPLVDAKKAGEDLVDAYAKYVKEYYAGTFGVNVQIYDQKYLKRTAINKDSSSRLWWFQVCTEVAYFQVAPSNDSIRSSKVDTKYHLDLCKNVFGDGVFPDVDATNSYYGGTKIAGSKIIFTNGSQDPWRHASKQTSSADMPSYLITCKNCGHCTDLSGCPQAPSNIEGNEKNCSSPDAVHKVRQKVQEDMDLWLSECIDTGRSFI
;
A
#
# COMPACT_ATOMS: atom_id res chain seq x y z
N MET A 1 -82.46 -2.91 -4.91
CA MET A 1 -83.25 -2.45 -6.08
C MET A 1 -82.28 -1.96 -7.15
N LEU A 2 -82.37 -2.54 -8.36
CA LEU A 2 -82.11 -1.96 -9.71
C LEU A 2 -80.85 -1.08 -9.89
N LYS A 3 -79.80 -1.56 -10.57
CA LYS A 3 -79.57 -1.63 -12.04
C LYS A 3 -78.75 -0.43 -12.60
N HIS A 4 -77.56 -0.80 -13.10
CA HIS A 4 -76.82 -0.31 -14.29
C HIS A 4 -76.47 1.17 -14.49
N GLY A 5 -75.21 1.37 -14.91
CA GLY A 5 -74.83 2.46 -15.83
C GLY A 5 -73.36 2.87 -15.77
N LEU A 6 -72.50 2.20 -16.54
CA LEU A 6 -71.25 2.80 -17.05
C LEU A 6 -71.60 3.54 -18.35
N PRO A 7 -70.87 4.63 -18.67
CA PRO A 7 -69.95 4.50 -19.80
C PRO A 7 -68.59 5.18 -19.57
N ALA A 8 -67.61 4.63 -20.29
CA ALA A 8 -66.24 5.10 -20.36
C ALA A 8 -66.10 6.40 -21.18
N SER A 9 -65.22 7.29 -20.75
CA SER A 9 -64.57 8.28 -21.62
C SER A 9 -63.08 8.35 -21.29
N SER A 10 -62.29 8.08 -22.31
CA SER A 10 -60.84 8.19 -22.44
C SER A 10 -60.25 9.48 -21.90
N SER A 11 -59.17 9.40 -21.11
CA SER A 11 -58.17 10.45 -20.97
C SER A 11 -56.84 9.87 -20.45
N SER A 12 -55.86 9.80 -21.35
CA SER A 12 -54.43 9.99 -21.16
C SER A 12 -53.77 9.43 -19.88
N LEU A 13 -53.16 8.25 -20.02
CA LEU A 13 -52.14 7.72 -19.11
C LEU A 13 -50.91 8.64 -19.14
N LEU A 14 -50.81 9.53 -18.15
CA LEU A 14 -49.56 10.16 -17.75
C LEU A 14 -48.68 9.10 -17.09
N PHE A 15 -47.68 8.61 -17.83
CA PHE A 15 -46.53 7.91 -17.28
C PHE A 15 -45.77 8.88 -16.35
N LEU A 16 -45.97 8.76 -15.03
CA LEU A 16 -44.99 9.23 -14.06
C LEU A 16 -43.91 8.15 -13.91
N PRO A 17 -42.64 8.42 -14.26
CA PRO A 17 -41.58 7.51 -13.89
C PRO A 17 -41.36 7.67 -12.38
N PHE A 18 -41.52 6.58 -11.64
CA PHE A 18 -40.96 6.43 -10.31
C PHE A 18 -39.44 6.58 -10.42
N LEU A 19 -38.94 7.77 -10.06
CA LEU A 19 -37.53 8.00 -9.79
C LEU A 19 -37.16 7.20 -8.55
N PHE A 20 -36.63 6.00 -8.75
CA PHE A 20 -35.81 5.33 -7.76
C PHE A 20 -34.58 6.20 -7.50
N PHE A 21 -34.60 6.93 -6.38
CA PHE A 21 -33.40 7.50 -5.79
C PHE A 21 -32.53 6.33 -5.27
N SER A 22 -31.57 5.92 -6.08
CA SER A 22 -30.48 5.04 -5.66
C SER A 22 -29.49 5.86 -4.86
N TYR A 23 -29.49 5.60 -3.56
CA TYR A 23 -28.55 6.09 -2.56
C TYR A 23 -27.12 5.55 -2.79
N ALA A 24 -26.15 6.31 -2.28
CA ALA A 24 -24.78 5.92 -1.89
C ALA A 24 -23.71 5.74 -2.99
N ILE A 25 -23.07 6.85 -3.37
CA ILE A 25 -21.68 6.84 -3.85
C ILE A 25 -20.81 6.97 -2.60
N ALA A 26 -20.12 5.88 -2.25
CA ALA A 26 -19.31 5.76 -1.04
C ALA A 26 -17.91 6.36 -1.22
N PHE A 27 -17.55 7.28 -0.33
CA PHE A 27 -16.25 7.94 -0.19
C PHE A 27 -15.17 6.96 0.32
N ILE A 28 -13.91 7.07 -0.12
CA ILE A 28 -12.78 6.18 0.24
C ILE A 28 -11.58 7.04 0.68
N PRO A 29 -10.69 6.55 1.57
CA PRO A 29 -9.48 7.22 2.10
C PRO A 29 -8.17 6.93 1.29
N PRO A 30 -7.01 7.57 1.60
CA PRO A 30 -5.90 7.77 0.65
C PRO A 30 -4.75 6.78 0.61
N HIS A 31 -4.35 6.15 1.72
CA HIS A 31 -3.41 5.03 1.62
C HIS A 31 -4.08 3.78 1.01
N ILE A 32 -5.38 3.90 0.71
CA ILE A 32 -6.26 2.87 0.14
C ILE A 32 -6.46 3.08 -1.38
N LEU A 33 -5.84 4.09 -2.03
CA LEU A 33 -6.22 4.51 -3.39
C LEU A 33 -5.34 4.08 -4.57
N LEU A 34 -4.35 3.20 -4.39
CA LEU A 34 -3.93 2.34 -5.51
C LEU A 34 -5.10 1.44 -6.00
N ASN A 35 -6.15 1.29 -5.18
CA ASN A 35 -7.22 0.30 -5.35
C ASN A 35 -8.59 0.83 -5.82
N HIS A 36 -8.75 2.13 -6.15
CA HIS A 36 -10.07 2.70 -6.48
C HIS A 36 -10.30 3.19 -7.92
N LEU A 37 -9.29 3.10 -8.80
CA LEU A 37 -9.41 3.47 -10.22
C LEU A 37 -9.34 2.24 -11.15
N SER A 38 -9.84 1.08 -10.69
CA SER A 38 -9.62 -0.25 -11.30
C SER A 38 -10.86 -0.94 -11.90
N GLN A 39 -11.95 -0.22 -12.21
CA GLN A 39 -13.04 -0.85 -12.97
C GLN A 39 -12.54 -1.19 -14.38
N GLY A 40 -12.11 -2.44 -14.57
CA GLY A 40 -11.43 -2.99 -15.76
C GLY A 40 -9.99 -3.48 -15.56
N LYS A 41 -9.40 -3.41 -14.35
CA LYS A 41 -7.95 -3.63 -14.11
C LYS A 41 -7.58 -4.79 -13.16
N SER A 42 -8.49 -5.72 -12.91
CA SER A 42 -8.23 -6.92 -12.08
C SER A 42 -8.25 -8.18 -12.94
N LEU A 43 -7.33 -9.12 -12.72
CA LEU A 43 -7.36 -10.45 -13.32
C LEU A 43 -8.50 -11.29 -12.75
N THR A 44 -8.76 -11.15 -11.46
CA THR A 44 -9.89 -11.77 -10.76
C THR A 44 -10.31 -10.89 -9.59
N ASN A 45 -11.58 -10.96 -9.20
CA ASN A 45 -12.12 -10.43 -7.95
C ASN A 45 -12.94 -11.49 -7.20
N GLN A 46 -12.86 -12.75 -7.62
CA GLN A 46 -13.59 -13.84 -6.99
C GLN A 46 -12.93 -14.19 -5.65
N GLU A 47 -13.66 -13.95 -4.57
CA GLU A 47 -13.18 -14.21 -3.23
C GLU A 47 -13.16 -15.70 -2.92
N LEU A 48 -12.03 -16.14 -2.40
CA LEU A 48 -11.86 -17.45 -1.79
C LEU A 48 -11.41 -17.26 -0.34
N TRP A 49 -11.55 -18.33 0.44
CA TRP A 49 -11.40 -18.24 1.88
C TRP A 49 -10.85 -19.53 2.45
N PHE A 50 -9.91 -19.41 3.39
CA PHE A 50 -9.39 -20.55 4.15
C PHE A 50 -9.38 -20.22 5.64
N ASN A 51 -9.30 -21.26 6.47
CA ASN A 51 -9.19 -21.12 7.91
C ASN A 51 -7.72 -20.95 8.28
N GLN A 52 -7.39 -19.82 8.89
CA GLN A 52 -6.06 -19.48 9.34
C GLN A 52 -5.97 -19.59 10.87
N THR A 53 -4.81 -20.00 11.37
CA THR A 53 -4.48 -19.99 12.80
C THR A 53 -4.41 -18.55 13.32
N LEU A 54 -5.09 -18.27 14.44
CA LEU A 54 -5.08 -16.94 15.05
C LEU A 54 -3.68 -16.56 15.55
N ASP A 55 -3.06 -17.46 16.32
CA ASP A 55 -1.77 -17.24 16.96
C ASP A 55 -0.78 -18.36 16.64
N HIS A 56 0.18 -18.09 15.76
CA HIS A 56 1.22 -19.05 15.39
C HIS A 56 2.28 -19.27 16.46
N PHE A 57 2.30 -18.44 17.51
CA PHE A 57 3.31 -18.47 18.56
C PHE A 57 2.80 -19.06 19.88
N SER A 58 1.52 -19.46 19.94
CA SER A 58 0.93 -20.14 21.09
C SER A 58 0.57 -21.57 20.73
N PRO A 59 1.22 -22.59 21.33
CA PRO A 59 0.84 -23.99 21.10
C PRO A 59 -0.51 -24.36 21.73
N TYR A 60 -1.08 -23.48 22.56
CA TYR A 60 -2.33 -23.73 23.29
C TYR A 60 -3.54 -23.02 22.67
N ASP A 61 -3.31 -22.03 21.81
CA ASP A 61 -4.40 -21.31 21.15
C ASP A 61 -4.72 -21.94 19.79
N HIS A 62 -5.80 -22.70 19.75
CA HIS A 62 -6.26 -23.37 18.54
C HIS A 62 -7.35 -22.59 17.79
N ARG A 63 -7.63 -21.33 18.19
CA ARG A 63 -8.62 -20.51 17.50
C ARG A 63 -8.17 -20.23 16.07
N GLN A 64 -9.16 -20.12 15.19
CA GLN A 64 -8.96 -19.82 13.78
C GLN A 64 -9.82 -18.63 13.36
N PHE A 65 -9.42 -17.98 12.28
CA PHE A 65 -10.22 -16.96 11.60
C PHE A 65 -10.24 -17.22 10.09
N ARG A 66 -11.19 -16.60 9.39
CA ARG A 66 -11.28 -16.70 7.93
C ARG A 66 -10.35 -15.67 7.31
N GLN A 67 -9.37 -16.12 6.54
CA GLN A 67 -8.48 -15.25 5.79
C GLN A 67 -8.84 -15.35 4.29
N ARG A 68 -9.02 -14.18 3.67
CA ARG A 68 -9.46 -14.04 2.28
C ARG A 68 -8.26 -14.16 1.34
N TYR A 69 -8.47 -14.81 0.21
CA TYR A 69 -7.48 -14.91 -0.86
C TYR A 69 -8.17 -14.92 -2.22
N TYR A 70 -7.39 -14.75 -3.28
CA TYR A 70 -7.85 -14.76 -4.67
C TYR A 70 -6.96 -15.66 -5.51
N GLU A 71 -7.52 -16.23 -6.58
CA GLU A 71 -6.83 -17.17 -7.46
C GLU A 71 -7.10 -16.83 -8.93
N PHE A 72 -6.04 -16.90 -9.75
CA PHE A 72 -6.10 -16.77 -11.19
C PHE A 72 -5.22 -17.84 -11.85
N LEU A 73 -5.86 -18.75 -12.60
CA LEU A 73 -5.21 -19.93 -13.19
C LEU A 73 -5.08 -19.87 -14.72
N ASP A 74 -5.60 -18.84 -15.40
CA ASP A 74 -5.66 -18.84 -16.87
C ASP A 74 -4.27 -18.84 -17.54
N TYR A 75 -3.23 -18.39 -16.84
CA TYR A 75 -1.84 -18.43 -17.29
C TYR A 75 -1.07 -19.66 -16.81
N PHE A 76 -1.67 -20.49 -15.96
CA PHE A 76 -0.99 -21.60 -15.34
C PHE A 76 -0.73 -22.74 -16.33
N ARG A 77 0.54 -23.08 -16.52
CA ARG A 77 0.95 -24.24 -17.30
C ARG A 77 0.81 -25.50 -16.46
N ILE A 78 -0.34 -26.14 -16.58
CA ILE A 78 -0.66 -27.37 -15.84
C ILE A 78 0.28 -28.52 -16.30
N PRO A 79 0.78 -29.37 -15.37
CA PRO A 79 0.62 -29.29 -13.91
C PRO A 79 1.80 -28.58 -13.19
N ASP A 80 2.88 -28.27 -13.90
CA ASP A 80 4.19 -27.99 -13.29
C ASP A 80 4.60 -26.51 -13.29
N GLY A 81 3.72 -25.61 -13.73
CA GLY A 81 3.97 -24.17 -13.71
C GLY A 81 4.33 -23.65 -12.31
N PRO A 82 5.04 -22.52 -12.19
CA PRO A 82 5.28 -21.92 -10.89
C PRO A 82 3.99 -21.33 -10.29
N ILE A 83 4.00 -21.10 -8.99
CA ILE A 83 2.96 -20.37 -8.27
C ILE A 83 3.53 -19.04 -7.81
N PHE A 84 2.89 -17.95 -8.24
CA PHE A 84 3.23 -16.59 -7.84
C PHE A 84 2.30 -16.15 -6.71
N LEU A 85 2.86 -15.96 -5.51
CA LEU A 85 2.13 -15.43 -4.37
C LEU A 85 2.30 -13.91 -4.29
N VAL A 86 1.20 -13.18 -4.48
CA VAL A 86 1.13 -11.74 -4.27
C VAL A 86 0.64 -11.46 -2.86
N ILE A 87 1.50 -10.87 -2.03
CA ILE A 87 1.19 -10.56 -0.64
C ILE A 87 0.29 -9.32 -0.60
N GLY A 88 -0.89 -9.44 0.02
CA GLY A 88 -1.71 -8.29 0.39
C GLY A 88 -0.99 -7.49 1.47
N GLY A 89 -0.91 -6.17 1.28
CA GLY A 89 -0.29 -5.26 2.25
C GLY A 89 -1.26 -4.71 3.27
N GLU A 90 -0.98 -3.48 3.68
CA GLU A 90 -1.63 -2.64 4.67
C GLU A 90 -3.00 -2.08 4.21
N GLY A 91 -3.81 -2.91 3.55
CA GLY A 91 -5.10 -2.51 3.03
C GLY A 91 -5.97 -3.67 2.56
N THR A 92 -7.23 -3.36 2.26
CA THR A 92 -8.17 -4.33 1.71
C THR A 92 -7.67 -4.85 0.36
N CYS A 93 -7.45 -6.16 0.28
CA CYS A 93 -7.26 -6.86 -0.98
C CYS A 93 -8.61 -6.96 -1.71
N ARG A 94 -8.64 -6.67 -3.01
CA ARG A 94 -9.88 -6.65 -3.81
C ARG A 94 -9.85 -7.62 -4.99
N GLY A 95 -8.81 -8.45 -5.06
CA GLY A 95 -8.50 -9.24 -6.22
C GLY A 95 -7.02 -9.31 -6.52
N ILE A 96 -6.72 -9.85 -7.69
CA ILE A 96 -5.37 -9.86 -8.26
C ILE A 96 -5.31 -8.76 -9.32
N SER A 97 -4.57 -7.69 -9.03
CA SER A 97 -4.39 -6.57 -9.95
C SER A 97 -3.72 -7.02 -11.25
N ASN A 98 -4.20 -6.51 -12.39
CA ASN A 98 -3.55 -6.69 -13.68
C ASN A 98 -2.40 -5.68 -13.85
N ASN A 99 -1.32 -5.88 -13.10
CA ASN A 99 -0.09 -5.09 -13.16
C ASN A 99 1.05 -5.91 -13.80
N TYR A 100 2.31 -5.50 -13.67
CA TYR A 100 3.42 -6.22 -14.29
C TYR A 100 3.59 -7.68 -13.82
N ILE A 101 3.07 -8.05 -12.64
CA ILE A 101 3.06 -9.45 -12.17
C ILE A 101 2.24 -10.32 -13.14
N ALA A 102 1.19 -9.78 -13.77
CA ALA A 102 0.41 -10.48 -14.79
C ALA A 102 1.26 -10.81 -16.04
N VAL A 103 2.12 -9.88 -16.45
CA VAL A 103 3.06 -10.06 -17.58
C VAL A 103 4.08 -11.16 -17.24
N LEU A 104 4.63 -11.12 -16.03
CA LEU A 104 5.52 -12.17 -15.54
C LEU A 104 4.79 -13.52 -15.50
N ALA A 105 3.60 -13.59 -14.90
CA ALA A 105 2.84 -14.83 -14.78
C ALA A 105 2.57 -15.47 -16.15
N LYS A 106 2.20 -14.67 -17.15
CA LYS A 106 2.02 -15.13 -18.52
C LYS A 106 3.32 -15.66 -19.14
N LYS A 107 4.46 -14.98 -18.94
CA LYS A 107 5.78 -15.43 -19.44
C LYS A 107 6.18 -16.78 -18.82
N PHE A 108 6.05 -16.91 -17.50
CA PHE A 108 6.52 -18.07 -16.76
C PHE A 108 5.52 -19.25 -16.75
N GLY A 109 4.30 -19.03 -17.25
CA GLY A 109 3.22 -20.01 -17.18
C GLY A 109 2.75 -20.25 -15.74
N ALA A 110 2.66 -19.18 -14.95
CA ALA A 110 2.43 -19.22 -13.51
C ALA A 110 0.93 -19.15 -13.15
N ALA A 111 0.54 -19.88 -12.10
CA ALA A 111 -0.67 -19.56 -11.36
C ALA A 111 -0.41 -18.30 -10.52
N VAL A 112 -1.39 -17.41 -10.40
CA VAL A 112 -1.28 -16.24 -9.51
C VAL A 112 -2.29 -16.40 -8.38
N VAL A 113 -1.81 -16.28 -7.16
CA VAL A 113 -2.62 -16.30 -5.95
C VAL A 113 -2.27 -15.08 -5.11
N SER A 114 -3.27 -14.41 -4.54
CA SER A 114 -3.03 -13.32 -3.58
C SER A 114 -3.65 -13.62 -2.24
N LEU A 115 -2.93 -13.33 -1.16
CA LEU A 115 -3.38 -13.53 0.21
C LEU A 115 -3.61 -12.18 0.88
N GLU A 116 -4.81 -11.92 1.39
CA GLU A 116 -5.08 -10.71 2.17
C GLU A 116 -4.40 -10.79 3.54
N HIS A 117 -3.75 -9.71 3.96
CA HIS A 117 -3.07 -9.64 5.25
C HIS A 117 -4.07 -9.78 6.41
N ARG A 118 -3.70 -10.49 7.48
CA ARG A 118 -4.49 -10.54 8.71
C ARG A 118 -4.86 -9.14 9.20
N TYR A 119 -6.06 -8.98 9.76
CA TYR A 119 -6.71 -7.73 10.16
C TYR A 119 -7.14 -6.79 9.04
N TYR A 120 -6.53 -6.83 7.86
CA TYR A 120 -6.88 -5.91 6.79
C TYR A 120 -8.06 -6.44 5.97
N GLY A 121 -8.88 -5.50 5.49
CA GLY A 121 -10.05 -5.82 4.69
C GLY A 121 -11.02 -6.75 5.40
N ALA A 122 -11.33 -7.88 4.77
CA ALA A 122 -12.30 -8.84 5.29
C ALA A 122 -11.63 -9.94 6.14
N SER A 123 -10.30 -9.95 6.23
CA SER A 123 -9.50 -10.95 6.96
C SER A 123 -9.30 -10.56 8.42
N THR A 124 -10.37 -10.17 9.11
CA THR A 124 -10.30 -9.68 10.50
C THR A 124 -10.63 -10.79 11.51
N PRO A 125 -9.76 -11.09 12.50
CA PRO A 125 -10.03 -12.15 13.46
C PRO A 125 -11.05 -11.84 14.56
N PHE A 126 -11.40 -10.56 14.74
CA PHE A 126 -12.26 -10.07 15.81
C PHE A 126 -13.27 -9.04 15.28
N ASP A 127 -14.38 -8.85 15.98
CA ASP A 127 -15.41 -7.87 15.59
C ASP A 127 -15.02 -6.41 15.89
N THR A 128 -13.97 -6.21 16.69
CA THR A 128 -13.47 -4.88 17.06
C THR A 128 -11.95 -4.82 17.05
N LEU A 129 -11.43 -3.63 16.71
CA LEU A 129 -10.01 -3.31 16.64
C LEU A 129 -9.51 -2.61 17.92
N SER A 130 -9.96 -3.10 19.08
CA SER A 130 -9.41 -2.67 20.38
C SER A 130 -7.91 -2.97 20.44
N THR A 131 -7.12 -2.15 21.13
CA THR A 131 -5.67 -2.38 21.23
C THR A 131 -5.33 -3.79 21.72
N GLU A 132 -6.12 -4.34 22.66
CA GLU A 132 -5.96 -5.71 23.13
C GLU A 132 -6.11 -6.75 22.00
N ASN A 133 -7.09 -6.56 21.12
CA ASN A 133 -7.30 -7.46 19.98
C ASN A 133 -6.17 -7.32 18.94
N LEU A 134 -5.51 -6.17 18.84
CA LEU A 134 -4.43 -5.95 17.87
C LEU A 134 -3.13 -6.69 18.22
N LYS A 135 -3.01 -7.34 19.37
CA LYS A 135 -1.78 -8.07 19.75
C LYS A 135 -1.35 -9.18 18.78
N TYR A 136 -2.25 -9.66 17.92
CA TYR A 136 -1.90 -10.64 16.87
C TYR A 136 -1.65 -10.00 15.50
N LEU A 137 -1.68 -8.66 15.39
CA LEU A 137 -1.26 -7.91 14.23
C LEU A 137 0.25 -7.63 14.34
N SER A 138 1.05 -8.49 13.72
CA SER A 138 2.49 -8.28 13.59
C SER A 138 2.99 -8.85 12.27
N SER A 139 4.10 -8.30 11.79
CA SER A 139 4.84 -8.83 10.64
C SER A 139 5.21 -10.31 10.83
N LYS A 140 5.60 -10.70 12.05
CA LYS A 140 5.94 -12.11 12.38
C LYS A 140 4.76 -13.04 12.18
N GLN A 141 3.60 -12.71 12.73
CA GLN A 141 2.38 -13.50 12.56
C GLN A 141 1.98 -13.59 11.07
N ALA A 142 2.07 -12.48 10.33
CA ALA A 142 1.75 -12.44 8.90
C ALA A 142 2.69 -13.33 8.05
N LEU A 143 3.97 -13.43 8.41
CA LEU A 143 4.90 -14.34 7.72
C LEU A 143 4.54 -15.81 7.93
N PHE A 144 4.05 -16.18 9.11
CA PHE A 144 3.56 -17.54 9.36
C PHE A 144 2.21 -17.79 8.67
N ASP A 145 1.35 -16.77 8.53
CA ASP A 145 0.15 -16.90 7.70
C ASP A 145 0.49 -17.30 6.27
N LEU A 146 1.50 -16.64 5.68
CA LEU A 146 1.98 -16.93 4.34
C LEU A 146 2.50 -18.36 4.22
N ALA A 147 3.23 -18.87 5.23
CA ALA A 147 3.76 -20.23 5.22
C ALA A 147 2.64 -21.29 5.29
N VAL A 148 1.69 -21.11 6.19
CA VAL A 148 0.52 -22.01 6.32
C VAL A 148 -0.36 -21.95 5.08
N PHE A 149 -0.61 -20.74 4.55
CA PHE A 149 -1.40 -20.56 3.35
C PHE A 149 -0.76 -21.22 2.13
N ARG A 150 0.56 -21.04 1.94
CA ARG A 150 1.32 -21.69 0.86
C ARG A 150 1.10 -23.20 0.89
N GLN A 151 1.19 -23.83 2.07
CA GLN A 151 1.00 -25.27 2.20
C GLN A 151 -0.44 -25.67 1.87
N TYR A 152 -1.42 -24.99 2.48
CA TYR A 152 -2.84 -25.19 2.20
C TYR A 152 -3.16 -25.10 0.69
N TYR A 153 -2.62 -24.09 0.01
CA TYR A 153 -2.87 -23.86 -1.40
C TYR A 153 -2.21 -24.92 -2.28
N GLN A 154 -0.98 -25.34 -1.95
CA GLN A 154 -0.31 -26.45 -2.64
C GLN A 154 -1.15 -27.73 -2.57
N ASP A 155 -1.67 -28.07 -1.39
CA ASP A 155 -2.52 -29.25 -1.18
C ASP A 155 -3.85 -29.12 -1.92
N SER A 156 -4.46 -27.93 -1.90
CA SER A 156 -5.67 -27.61 -2.65
C SER A 156 -5.46 -27.76 -4.16
N LEU A 157 -4.34 -27.27 -4.69
CA LEU A 157 -4.00 -27.40 -6.11
C LEU A 157 -3.73 -28.86 -6.49
N ASN A 158 -3.04 -29.61 -5.64
CA ASN A 158 -2.82 -31.05 -5.81
C ASN A 158 -4.15 -31.80 -5.92
N ALA A 159 -5.10 -31.52 -5.03
CA ALA A 159 -6.43 -32.09 -5.09
C ALA A 159 -7.19 -31.70 -6.37
N LYS A 160 -7.15 -30.41 -6.77
CA LYS A 160 -7.77 -29.92 -8.02
C LYS A 160 -7.24 -30.63 -9.27
N LEU A 161 -5.96 -31.01 -9.27
CA LEU A 161 -5.27 -31.65 -10.39
C LEU A 161 -5.19 -33.19 -10.27
N ASN A 162 -5.86 -33.79 -9.29
CA ASN A 162 -5.82 -35.24 -9.02
C ASN A 162 -4.39 -35.79 -8.87
N ARG A 163 -3.53 -35.08 -8.13
CA ARG A 163 -2.16 -35.52 -7.79
C ARG A 163 -1.93 -35.45 -6.28
N THR A 164 -0.87 -36.09 -5.80
CA THR A 164 -0.56 -36.17 -4.37
C THR A 164 0.94 -35.97 -4.15
N GLY A 165 1.30 -35.16 -3.14
CA GLY A 165 2.71 -34.97 -2.74
C GLY A 165 3.57 -34.28 -3.79
N VAL A 166 2.98 -33.53 -4.73
CA VAL A 166 3.71 -32.79 -5.76
C VAL A 166 3.89 -31.35 -5.30
N GLU A 167 5.08 -30.81 -5.51
CA GLU A 167 5.45 -29.45 -5.17
C GLU A 167 5.71 -28.60 -6.42
N ASN A 168 5.08 -27.42 -6.48
CA ASN A 168 5.37 -26.44 -7.52
C ASN A 168 6.49 -25.49 -7.06
N PRO A 169 7.26 -24.89 -7.98
CA PRO A 169 8.12 -23.76 -7.65
C PRO A 169 7.28 -22.56 -7.19
N TRP A 170 7.65 -21.92 -6.08
CA TRP A 170 6.96 -20.74 -5.56
C TRP A 170 7.81 -19.49 -5.66
N PHE A 171 7.22 -18.37 -6.09
CA PHE A 171 7.87 -17.06 -6.09
C PHE A 171 6.97 -16.01 -5.44
N PHE A 172 7.55 -15.18 -4.56
CA PHE A 172 6.79 -14.25 -3.72
C PHE A 172 6.94 -12.82 -4.21
N PHE A 173 5.86 -12.04 -4.14
CA PHE A 173 5.79 -10.67 -4.64
C PHE A 173 5.13 -9.75 -3.63
N GLY A 174 5.63 -8.53 -3.54
CA GLY A 174 4.98 -7.46 -2.80
C GLY A 174 5.59 -6.10 -3.11
N GLY A 175 4.79 -5.05 -2.88
CA GLY A 175 5.19 -3.64 -2.92
C GLY A 175 5.15 -3.03 -1.52
N SER A 176 5.92 -1.99 -1.21
CA SER A 176 5.87 -1.31 0.10
C SER A 176 6.17 -2.28 1.27
N TYR A 177 5.38 -2.24 2.34
CA TYR A 177 5.41 -3.20 3.44
C TYR A 177 5.15 -4.64 2.97
N ALA A 178 4.28 -4.88 1.99
CA ALA A 178 4.16 -6.21 1.39
C ALA A 178 5.45 -6.65 0.68
N GLY A 179 6.21 -5.70 0.12
CA GLY A 179 7.56 -5.95 -0.42
C GLY A 179 8.54 -6.35 0.67
N ALA A 180 8.46 -5.70 1.85
CA ALA A 180 9.23 -6.10 3.03
C ALA A 180 8.86 -7.52 3.49
N LEU A 181 7.57 -7.84 3.59
CA LEU A 181 7.08 -9.20 3.87
C LEU A 181 7.59 -10.23 2.85
N SER A 182 7.63 -9.88 1.56
CA SER A 182 8.17 -10.74 0.49
C SER A 182 9.64 -11.07 0.72
N ALA A 183 10.47 -10.06 1.00
CA ALA A 183 11.88 -10.23 1.34
C ALA A 183 12.08 -11.03 2.64
N TRP A 184 11.32 -10.70 3.70
CA TRP A 184 11.40 -11.37 4.99
C TRP A 184 10.90 -12.81 4.94
N PHE A 185 9.92 -13.11 4.09
CA PHE A 185 9.48 -14.47 3.86
C PHE A 185 10.59 -15.30 3.23
N ARG A 186 11.25 -14.77 2.19
CA ARG A 186 12.41 -15.45 1.58
C ARG A 186 13.56 -15.63 2.57
N LEU A 187 13.79 -14.65 3.46
CA LEU A 187 14.78 -14.76 4.54
C LEU A 187 14.45 -15.87 5.56
N LYS A 188 13.20 -15.94 6.03
CA LYS A 188 12.80 -16.81 7.15
C LYS A 188 12.36 -18.20 6.70
N PHE A 189 11.82 -18.32 5.50
CA PHE A 189 11.30 -19.56 4.92
C PHE A 189 11.95 -19.85 3.55
N PRO A 190 13.29 -19.87 3.42
CA PRO A 190 13.95 -20.10 2.14
C PRO A 190 13.69 -21.51 1.55
N HIS A 191 13.19 -22.43 2.38
CA HIS A 191 12.77 -23.76 1.96
C HIS A 191 11.37 -23.77 1.33
N LEU A 192 10.56 -22.70 1.45
CA LEU A 192 9.19 -22.64 0.91
C LEU A 192 9.05 -21.80 -0.37
N THR A 193 10.12 -21.13 -0.81
CA THR A 193 10.11 -20.31 -2.03
C THR A 193 11.45 -20.30 -2.74
N CYS A 194 11.42 -20.22 -4.07
CA CYS A 194 12.58 -20.13 -4.95
C CYS A 194 13.24 -18.75 -4.93
N GLY A 195 12.45 -17.71 -4.67
CA GLY A 195 12.90 -16.34 -4.66
C GLY A 195 11.75 -15.37 -4.44
N SER A 196 12.08 -14.10 -4.30
CA SER A 196 11.10 -13.04 -4.08
C SER A 196 11.44 -11.77 -4.84
N LEU A 197 10.42 -11.08 -5.34
CA LEU A 197 10.49 -9.70 -5.81
C LEU A 197 9.93 -8.78 -4.73
N ALA A 198 10.82 -7.95 -4.18
CA ALA A 198 10.58 -7.02 -3.10
C ALA A 198 10.59 -5.59 -3.66
N SER A 199 9.47 -5.19 -4.24
CA SER A 199 9.33 -3.89 -4.91
C SER A 199 9.16 -2.76 -3.89
N SER A 200 10.03 -1.75 -3.97
CA SER A 200 10.07 -0.60 -3.05
C SER A 200 9.94 -1.01 -1.58
N ALA A 201 10.63 -2.11 -1.24
CA ALA A 201 10.41 -2.84 -0.02
C ALA A 201 11.03 -2.14 1.19
N VAL A 202 10.20 -1.68 2.12
CA VAL A 202 10.62 -1.01 3.36
C VAL A 202 11.14 -2.03 4.38
N VAL A 203 12.33 -2.57 4.15
CA VAL A 203 12.92 -3.63 5.00
C VAL A 203 13.64 -3.12 6.23
N GLN A 204 14.03 -1.84 6.24
CA GLN A 204 14.73 -1.18 7.34
C GLN A 204 13.72 -0.39 8.17
N ALA A 205 13.41 -0.83 9.39
CA ALA A 205 12.66 -0.03 10.35
C ALA A 205 13.48 1.21 10.76
N ILE A 206 12.83 2.38 10.81
CA ILE A 206 13.52 3.66 11.05
C ILE A 206 12.69 4.46 12.03
N GLN A 207 13.28 4.84 13.17
CA GLN A 207 12.61 5.68 14.15
C GLN A 207 12.40 7.09 13.61
N ASP A 208 13.48 7.79 13.28
CA ASP A 208 13.45 9.18 12.80
C ASP A 208 13.80 9.21 11.31
N PHE A 209 12.78 9.15 10.45
CA PHE A 209 12.97 8.96 9.01
C PHE A 209 13.04 10.29 8.25
N THR A 210 14.15 11.02 8.43
CA THR A 210 14.37 12.33 7.79
C THR A 210 14.63 12.25 6.28
N GLU A 211 15.25 11.17 5.82
CA GLU A 211 15.61 10.92 4.43
C GLU A 211 14.37 10.83 3.53
N PHE A 212 13.23 10.47 4.12
CA PHE A 212 11.92 10.49 3.47
C PHE A 212 11.59 11.89 2.95
N ASP A 213 11.71 12.92 3.79
CA ASP A 213 11.44 14.32 3.45
C ASP A 213 12.48 14.88 2.47
N GLN A 214 13.76 14.53 2.70
CA GLN A 214 14.86 14.93 1.82
C GLN A 214 14.65 14.43 0.40
N GLN A 215 14.22 13.17 0.24
CA GLN A 215 13.95 12.58 -1.07
C GLN A 215 12.79 13.28 -1.80
N ILE A 216 11.78 13.76 -1.08
CA ILE A 216 10.73 14.59 -1.69
C ILE A 216 11.32 15.92 -2.17
N GLY A 217 12.13 16.59 -1.35
CA GLY A 217 12.79 17.83 -1.73
C GLY A 217 13.68 17.67 -2.97
N GLU A 218 14.44 16.57 -3.06
CA GLU A 218 15.20 16.20 -4.26
C GLU A 218 14.29 15.97 -5.48
N SER A 219 13.19 15.25 -5.29
CA SER A 219 12.24 14.91 -6.37
C SER A 219 11.49 16.12 -6.90
N ALA A 220 11.21 17.11 -6.04
CA ALA A 220 10.58 18.38 -6.38
C ALA A 220 11.47 19.26 -7.26
N GLY A 221 12.79 19.16 -7.09
CA GLY A 221 13.75 20.08 -7.69
C GLY A 221 13.67 21.47 -7.07
N ALA A 222 14.66 22.32 -7.39
CA ALA A 222 14.91 23.56 -6.67
C ALA A 222 13.72 24.53 -6.60
N GLU A 223 13.03 24.78 -7.73
CA GLU A 223 11.92 25.75 -7.78
C GLU A 223 10.71 25.28 -6.95
N CYS A 224 10.26 24.04 -7.16
CA CYS A 224 9.10 23.50 -6.45
C CYS A 224 9.41 23.28 -4.96
N LYS A 225 10.63 22.83 -4.63
CA LYS A 225 11.09 22.72 -3.25
C LYS A 225 11.03 24.06 -2.52
N ALA A 226 11.56 25.12 -3.13
CA ALA A 226 11.53 26.46 -2.55
C ALA A 226 10.11 27.01 -2.41
N ALA A 227 9.17 26.62 -3.29
CA ALA A 227 7.76 26.96 -3.15
C ALA A 227 7.13 26.20 -1.98
N LEU A 228 7.37 24.89 -1.85
CA LEU A 228 6.86 24.07 -0.74
C LEU A 228 7.37 24.53 0.61
N GLN A 229 8.66 24.86 0.72
CA GLN A 229 9.26 25.39 1.95
C GLN A 229 8.59 26.69 2.41
N GLU A 230 8.35 27.61 1.46
CA GLU A 230 7.64 28.87 1.75
C GLU A 230 6.18 28.62 2.13
N THR A 231 5.48 27.74 1.41
CA THR A 231 4.10 27.34 1.74
C THR A 231 4.01 26.79 3.16
N THR A 232 4.93 25.90 3.56
CA THR A 232 4.96 25.35 4.92
C THR A 232 5.16 26.42 5.98
N GLN A 233 6.08 27.38 5.76
CA GLN A 233 6.29 28.51 6.67
C GLN A 233 5.05 29.41 6.80
N LEU A 234 4.37 29.67 5.68
CA LEU A 234 3.13 30.46 5.65
C LEU A 234 1.99 29.73 6.38
N ILE A 235 1.86 28.41 6.17
CA ILE A 235 0.90 27.56 6.89
C ILE A 235 1.17 27.60 8.39
N GLU A 236 2.41 27.44 8.85
CA GLU A 236 2.75 27.51 10.27
C GLU A 236 2.41 28.88 10.88
N THR A 237 2.70 29.96 10.15
CA THR A 237 2.42 31.33 10.59
C THR A 237 0.91 31.59 10.69
N LYS A 238 0.13 31.18 9.68
CA LYS A 238 -1.33 31.30 9.70
C LYS A 238 -1.95 30.38 10.76
N LEU A 239 -1.39 29.20 10.99
CA LEU A 239 -1.87 28.25 12.00
C LEU A 239 -1.76 28.84 13.42
N ALA A 240 -0.68 29.57 13.69
CA ALA A 240 -0.44 30.23 14.97
C ALA A 240 -1.33 31.46 15.21
N THR A 241 -1.86 32.10 14.16
CA THR A 241 -2.65 33.33 14.27
C THR A 241 -4.16 33.10 14.14
N ASP A 242 -4.59 32.32 13.14
CA ASP A 242 -5.99 31.96 12.89
C ASP A 242 -6.09 30.52 12.37
N GLY A 243 -5.69 29.57 13.22
CA GLY A 243 -5.68 28.16 12.86
C GLY A 243 -7.06 27.59 12.51
N LYS A 244 -8.16 28.18 13.00
CA LYS A 244 -9.51 27.73 12.64
C LYS A 244 -9.82 28.08 11.19
N ALA A 245 -9.65 29.35 10.80
CA ALA A 245 -9.88 29.76 9.42
C ALA A 245 -8.96 28.99 8.45
N LEU A 246 -7.69 28.78 8.82
CA LEU A 246 -6.75 28.02 8.02
C LEU A 246 -7.26 26.60 7.75
N ARG A 247 -7.69 25.85 8.78
CA ARG A 247 -8.23 24.50 8.60
C ARG A 247 -9.44 24.46 7.68
N THR A 248 -10.34 25.44 7.81
CA THR A 248 -11.50 25.59 6.92
C THR A 248 -11.07 25.78 5.45
N THR A 249 -10.01 26.54 5.18
CA THR A 249 -9.47 26.72 3.81
C THR A 249 -9.11 25.38 3.14
N PHE A 250 -8.66 24.40 3.92
CA PHE A 250 -8.27 23.07 3.46
C PHE A 250 -9.37 22.00 3.58
N ASN A 251 -10.57 22.35 4.05
CA ASN A 251 -11.63 21.40 4.44
C ASN A 251 -11.15 20.38 5.49
N ALA A 252 -10.35 20.84 6.45
CA ALA A 252 -9.70 20.01 7.47
C ALA A 252 -10.07 20.45 8.89
N ASP A 253 -11.30 20.94 9.07
CA ASP A 253 -11.83 21.44 10.35
C ASP A 253 -11.78 20.38 11.47
N ASP A 254 -11.87 19.09 11.11
CA ASP A 254 -11.79 17.95 12.04
C ASP A 254 -10.38 17.77 12.67
N LEU A 255 -9.33 18.31 12.04
CA LEU A 255 -7.93 18.16 12.51
C LEU A 255 -7.59 19.18 13.61
N GLU A 256 -8.24 19.08 14.76
CA GLU A 256 -8.06 20.02 15.88
C GLU A 256 -6.62 20.07 16.42
N VAL A 257 -5.89 18.96 16.38
CA VAL A 257 -4.49 18.90 16.81
C VAL A 257 -3.60 19.48 15.71
N ASP A 258 -2.81 20.51 16.03
CA ASP A 258 -1.89 21.17 15.07
C ASP A 258 -0.99 20.16 14.35
N GLY A 259 -0.44 19.17 15.07
CA GLY A 259 0.41 18.13 14.49
C GLY A 259 -0.32 17.26 13.45
N ASP A 260 -1.60 16.92 13.68
CA ASP A 260 -2.40 16.13 12.73
C ASP A 260 -2.63 16.92 11.44
N PHE A 261 -2.95 18.22 11.58
CA PHE A 261 -3.11 19.11 10.43
C PHE A 261 -1.80 19.27 9.65
N LEU A 262 -0.67 19.47 10.33
CA LEU A 262 0.63 19.63 9.70
C LEU A 262 1.13 18.33 9.04
N TYR A 263 0.84 17.17 9.63
CA TYR A 263 1.15 15.88 9.03
C TYR A 263 0.29 15.63 7.77
N TYR A 264 -1.01 15.97 7.81
CA TYR A 264 -1.90 15.95 6.66
C TYR A 264 -1.41 16.86 5.52
N MET A 265 -0.92 18.07 5.83
CA MET A 265 -0.28 18.94 4.85
C MET A 265 0.99 18.31 4.26
N ALA A 266 1.89 17.78 5.10
CA ALA A 266 3.12 17.17 4.60
C ALA A 266 2.83 15.98 3.67
N ASP A 267 1.89 15.11 4.05
CA ASP A 267 1.55 13.92 3.26
C ASP A 267 0.83 14.27 1.95
N ALA A 268 0.10 15.40 1.90
CA ALA A 268 -0.44 15.91 0.65
C ALA A 268 0.64 16.22 -0.38
N ALA A 269 1.77 16.80 0.03
CA ALA A 269 2.90 17.00 -0.87
C ALA A 269 3.53 15.67 -1.31
N VAL A 270 3.73 14.75 -0.36
CA VAL A 270 4.36 13.43 -0.57
C VAL A 270 3.65 12.62 -1.64
N ILE A 271 2.32 12.55 -1.61
CA ILE A 271 1.51 11.73 -2.53
C ILE A 271 1.74 12.11 -4.00
N ALA A 272 1.99 13.38 -4.31
CA ALA A 272 2.31 13.81 -5.67
C ALA A 272 3.55 13.08 -6.21
N PHE A 273 4.59 12.92 -5.40
CA PHE A 273 5.85 12.30 -5.80
C PHE A 273 5.81 10.79 -5.70
N GLN A 274 5.31 10.28 -4.56
CA GLN A 274 5.24 8.84 -4.30
C GLN A 274 4.46 8.11 -5.40
N TYR A 275 3.43 8.73 -5.97
CA TYR A 275 2.61 8.11 -7.01
C TYR A 275 2.75 8.72 -8.41
N GLY A 276 3.86 9.45 -8.66
CA GLY A 276 4.27 9.82 -10.01
C GLY A 276 3.42 10.92 -10.67
N ASN A 277 2.85 11.82 -9.88
CA ASN A 277 2.08 12.98 -10.32
C ASN A 277 2.63 14.33 -9.78
N PRO A 278 3.95 14.57 -9.73
CA PRO A 278 4.50 15.82 -9.16
C PRO A 278 4.01 17.07 -9.90
N ASP A 279 3.74 16.97 -11.20
CA ASP A 279 3.25 18.09 -12.01
C ASP A 279 1.87 18.59 -11.55
N LYS A 280 1.07 17.77 -10.84
CA LYS A 280 -0.21 18.19 -10.26
C LYS A 280 -0.04 19.15 -9.09
N LEU A 281 1.09 19.07 -8.39
CA LEU A 281 1.44 19.93 -7.27
C LEU A 281 2.38 21.06 -7.70
N CYS A 282 3.49 20.71 -8.33
CA CYS A 282 4.58 21.63 -8.58
C CYS A 282 4.25 22.71 -9.60
N ASN A 283 3.60 22.38 -10.71
CA ASN A 283 3.27 23.39 -11.74
C ASN A 283 2.40 24.52 -11.16
N PRO A 284 1.21 24.25 -10.58
CA PRO A 284 0.38 25.33 -10.06
C PRO A 284 1.04 26.09 -8.90
N LEU A 285 1.81 25.41 -8.04
CA LEU A 285 2.45 26.06 -6.89
C LEU A 285 3.62 26.97 -7.30
N VAL A 286 4.42 26.54 -8.28
CA VAL A 286 5.52 27.35 -8.84
C VAL A 286 4.97 28.53 -9.64
N ASP A 287 3.91 28.33 -10.41
CA ASP A 287 3.25 29.40 -11.17
C ASP A 287 2.68 30.47 -10.23
N ALA A 288 1.99 30.06 -9.15
CA ALA A 288 1.49 30.97 -8.11
C ALA A 288 2.64 31.78 -7.47
N LYS A 289 3.77 31.12 -7.14
CA LYS A 289 4.97 31.79 -6.60
C LYS A 289 5.50 32.85 -7.57
N LYS A 290 5.61 32.51 -8.86
CA LYS A 290 6.11 33.43 -9.90
C LYS A 290 5.17 34.62 -10.13
N ALA A 291 3.87 34.41 -10.00
CA ALA A 291 2.85 35.44 -10.14
C ALA A 291 2.67 36.31 -8.87
N GLY A 292 3.28 35.94 -7.74
CA GLY A 292 3.09 36.62 -6.45
C GLY A 292 1.71 36.38 -5.84
N GLU A 293 1.09 35.24 -6.15
CA GLU A 293 -0.19 34.81 -5.59
C GLU A 293 -0.03 34.20 -4.19
N ASP A 294 -1.13 34.05 -3.44
CA ASP A 294 -1.10 33.39 -2.12
C ASP A 294 -0.83 31.89 -2.29
N LEU A 295 0.36 31.46 -1.86
CA LEU A 295 0.79 30.07 -1.93
C LEU A 295 -0.06 29.13 -1.07
N VAL A 296 -0.63 29.61 0.04
CA VAL A 296 -1.51 28.81 0.89
C VAL A 296 -2.80 28.49 0.15
N ASP A 297 -3.36 29.46 -0.59
CA ASP A 297 -4.57 29.26 -1.38
C ASP A 297 -4.31 28.33 -2.58
N ALA A 298 -3.18 28.51 -3.27
CA ALA A 298 -2.76 27.63 -4.37
C ALA A 298 -2.57 26.17 -3.87
N TYR A 299 -1.93 26.00 -2.71
CA TYR A 299 -1.75 24.70 -2.11
C TYR A 299 -3.06 24.09 -1.60
N ALA A 300 -3.93 24.89 -0.98
CA ALA A 300 -5.26 24.44 -0.54
C ALA A 300 -6.13 23.97 -1.72
N LYS A 301 -6.01 24.62 -2.87
CA LYS A 301 -6.66 24.17 -4.10
C LYS A 301 -6.15 22.79 -4.52
N TYR A 302 -4.83 22.60 -4.56
CA TYR A 302 -4.23 21.28 -4.83
C TYR A 302 -4.71 20.21 -3.83
N VAL A 303 -4.69 20.52 -2.53
CA VAL A 303 -5.12 19.60 -1.47
C VAL A 303 -6.57 19.19 -1.66
N LYS A 304 -7.47 20.15 -1.94
CA LYS A 304 -8.90 19.84 -2.10
C LYS A 304 -9.22 19.11 -3.41
N GLU A 305 -8.68 19.58 -4.53
CA GLU A 305 -9.05 19.06 -5.85
C GLU A 305 -8.32 17.75 -6.19
N TYR A 306 -7.03 17.67 -5.86
CA TYR A 306 -6.21 16.52 -6.21
C TYR A 306 -6.08 15.55 -5.04
N TYR A 307 -5.55 15.96 -3.89
CA TYR A 307 -5.27 15.06 -2.78
C TYR A 307 -6.58 14.47 -2.20
N ALA A 308 -7.47 15.29 -1.64
CA ALA A 308 -8.75 14.85 -1.12
C ALA A 308 -9.74 14.43 -2.21
N GLY A 309 -9.82 15.18 -3.31
CA GLY A 309 -10.78 14.94 -4.39
C GLY A 309 -10.40 13.76 -5.29
N THR A 310 -9.42 13.96 -6.17
CA THR A 310 -9.05 12.99 -7.21
C THR A 310 -8.40 11.73 -6.64
N PHE A 311 -7.48 11.90 -5.69
CA PHE A 311 -6.75 10.82 -5.01
C PHE A 311 -7.54 10.27 -3.81
N GLY A 312 -8.67 10.88 -3.43
CA GLY A 312 -9.59 10.32 -2.45
C GLY A 312 -9.00 10.22 -1.04
N VAL A 313 -8.31 11.25 -0.56
CA VAL A 313 -7.84 11.31 0.83
C VAL A 313 -8.98 11.72 1.75
N ASN A 314 -9.35 10.79 2.64
CA ASN A 314 -10.19 11.10 3.78
C ASN A 314 -9.35 11.76 4.87
N VAL A 315 -9.59 13.06 5.09
CA VAL A 315 -8.92 13.83 6.14
C VAL A 315 -9.04 13.19 7.53
N GLN A 316 -10.14 12.48 7.81
CA GLN A 316 -10.39 11.89 9.14
C GLN A 316 -9.36 10.84 9.54
N ILE A 317 -8.64 10.23 8.60
CA ILE A 317 -7.63 9.23 8.96
C ILE A 317 -6.37 9.82 9.60
N TYR A 318 -6.22 11.15 9.60
CA TYR A 318 -5.16 11.89 10.30
C TYR A 318 -5.60 12.35 11.69
N ASP A 319 -6.91 12.37 11.98
CA ASP A 319 -7.43 12.78 13.29
C ASP A 319 -7.20 11.66 14.33
N GLN A 320 -6.41 11.96 15.35
CA GLN A 320 -6.17 11.04 16.46
C GLN A 320 -7.46 10.62 17.19
N LYS A 321 -8.50 11.46 17.24
CA LYS A 321 -9.79 11.09 17.84
C LYS A 321 -10.53 10.08 16.97
N TYR A 322 -10.48 10.23 15.65
CA TYR A 322 -10.99 9.25 14.70
C TYR A 322 -10.26 7.91 14.80
N LEU A 323 -8.91 7.94 14.87
CA LEU A 323 -8.07 6.74 14.96
C LEU A 323 -8.27 5.93 16.26
N LYS A 324 -8.82 6.53 17.32
CA LYS A 324 -9.24 5.83 18.55
C LYS A 324 -10.44 4.91 18.36
N ARG A 325 -11.23 5.10 17.30
CA ARG A 325 -12.41 4.27 17.04
C ARG A 325 -11.98 2.84 16.73
N THR A 326 -12.60 1.90 17.42
CA THR A 326 -12.30 0.47 17.29
C THR A 326 -13.31 -0.30 16.44
N ALA A 327 -14.42 0.35 16.06
CA ALA A 327 -15.43 -0.25 15.18
C ALA A 327 -14.87 -0.40 13.76
N ILE A 328 -15.00 -1.61 13.22
CA ILE A 328 -14.54 -1.92 11.86
C ILE A 328 -15.37 -1.13 10.85
N ASN A 329 -14.68 -0.49 9.93
CA ASN A 329 -15.24 0.30 8.84
C ASN A 329 -14.22 0.39 7.69
N LYS A 330 -14.61 1.05 6.59
CA LYS A 330 -13.78 1.19 5.38
C LYS A 330 -12.40 1.86 5.59
N ASP A 331 -12.25 2.66 6.65
CA ASP A 331 -11.02 3.42 6.96
C ASP A 331 -10.16 2.70 8.02
N SER A 332 -10.58 1.51 8.48
CA SER A 332 -9.92 0.76 9.56
C SER A 332 -8.45 0.44 9.29
N SER A 333 -8.05 0.30 8.01
CA SER A 333 -6.64 0.08 7.65
C SER A 333 -5.71 1.15 8.21
N SER A 334 -6.18 2.40 8.37
CA SER A 334 -5.35 3.49 8.90
C SER A 334 -5.00 3.25 10.37
N ARG A 335 -5.96 2.80 11.19
CA ARG A 335 -5.71 2.41 12.59
C ARG A 335 -4.78 1.20 12.67
N LEU A 336 -4.99 0.20 11.81
CA LEU A 336 -4.19 -1.02 11.79
C LEU A 336 -2.73 -0.73 11.41
N TRP A 337 -2.53 0.10 10.38
CA TRP A 337 -1.21 0.53 9.96
C TRP A 337 -0.52 1.36 11.04
N TRP A 338 -1.23 2.31 11.66
CA TRP A 338 -0.71 3.05 12.81
C TRP A 338 -0.31 2.13 13.97
N PHE A 339 -1.03 1.04 14.21
CA PHE A 339 -0.63 0.08 15.24
C PHE A 339 0.72 -0.55 14.91
N GLN A 340 0.93 -1.03 13.68
CA GLN A 340 2.21 -1.59 13.25
C GLN A 340 3.35 -0.57 13.28
N VAL A 341 3.08 0.66 12.87
CA VAL A 341 3.98 1.81 13.02
C VAL A 341 4.36 1.99 14.49
N CYS A 342 3.38 1.97 15.39
CA CYS A 342 3.58 2.21 16.82
C CYS A 342 4.10 1.00 17.60
N THR A 343 4.31 -0.16 16.98
CA THR A 343 4.82 -1.37 17.66
C THR A 343 6.07 -1.97 17.03
N GLU A 344 6.24 -1.88 15.71
CA GLU A 344 7.32 -2.59 15.00
C GLU A 344 8.25 -1.63 14.23
N VAL A 345 7.69 -0.79 13.36
CA VAL A 345 8.51 -0.19 12.28
C VAL A 345 8.84 1.29 12.46
N ALA A 346 8.07 2.00 13.29
CA ALA A 346 8.07 3.45 13.46
C ALA A 346 7.83 4.21 12.15
N TYR A 347 8.79 4.24 11.23
CA TYR A 347 8.74 5.03 10.01
C TYR A 347 8.27 6.47 10.26
N PHE A 348 8.67 7.08 11.38
CA PHE A 348 8.21 8.41 11.69
C PHE A 348 8.84 9.37 10.69
N GLN A 349 8.01 9.88 9.79
CA GLN A 349 8.44 10.82 8.78
C GLN A 349 8.63 12.16 9.49
N VAL A 350 9.86 12.50 9.83
CA VAL A 350 10.16 13.69 10.63
C VAL A 350 10.92 14.72 9.83
N ALA A 351 10.78 15.99 10.21
CA ALA A 351 11.49 17.09 9.54
C ALA A 351 13.01 16.93 9.72
N PRO A 352 13.82 16.95 8.65
CA PRO A 352 15.27 17.10 8.80
C PRO A 352 15.58 18.45 9.46
N SER A 353 16.71 18.52 10.18
CA SER A 353 17.12 19.71 10.92
C SER A 353 17.33 20.94 10.04
N ASN A 354 17.72 20.72 8.78
CA ASN A 354 17.91 21.75 7.76
C ASN A 354 17.21 21.32 6.47
N ASP A 355 16.80 22.30 5.67
CA ASP A 355 16.33 22.08 4.29
C ASP A 355 15.09 21.17 4.17
N SER A 356 14.27 21.15 5.22
CA SER A 356 12.99 20.43 5.26
C SER A 356 11.92 21.13 4.43
N ILE A 357 11.03 20.37 3.80
CA ILE A 357 9.79 20.87 3.19
C ILE A 357 8.58 20.73 4.13
N ARG A 358 8.69 19.91 5.19
CA ARG A 358 7.64 19.70 6.18
C ARG A 358 7.85 20.58 7.41
N SER A 359 6.80 20.71 8.20
CA SER A 359 6.86 21.46 9.46
C SER A 359 7.79 20.78 10.46
N SER A 360 8.62 21.58 11.15
CA SER A 360 9.47 21.10 12.25
C SER A 360 8.68 20.56 13.44
N LYS A 361 7.37 20.85 13.52
CA LYS A 361 6.47 20.31 14.55
C LYS A 361 6.02 18.87 14.26
N VAL A 362 6.25 18.37 13.04
CA VAL A 362 6.07 16.95 12.69
C VAL A 362 7.37 16.23 13.06
N ASP A 363 7.59 16.08 14.36
CA ASP A 363 8.80 15.48 14.95
C ASP A 363 8.50 14.10 15.56
N THR A 364 9.52 13.48 16.13
CA THR A 364 9.40 12.17 16.82
C THR A 364 8.42 12.24 17.98
N LYS A 365 8.37 13.37 18.69
CA LYS A 365 7.48 13.56 19.84
C LYS A 365 6.02 13.53 19.39
N TYR A 366 5.68 14.21 18.30
CA TYR A 366 4.34 14.16 17.71
C TYR A 366 3.88 12.73 17.44
N HIS A 367 4.73 11.91 16.80
CA HIS A 367 4.39 10.54 16.47
C HIS A 367 4.26 9.64 17.71
N LEU A 368 5.15 9.78 18.69
CA LEU A 368 5.09 9.03 19.95
C LEU A 368 3.86 9.41 20.78
N ASP A 369 3.52 10.71 20.82
CA ASP A 369 2.31 11.20 21.47
C ASP A 369 1.06 10.64 20.76
N LEU A 370 1.04 10.57 19.42
CA LEU A 370 -0.02 9.91 18.65
C LEU A 370 -0.16 8.44 19.03
N CYS A 371 0.95 7.68 19.04
CA CYS A 371 0.94 6.27 19.42
C CYS A 371 0.34 6.05 20.80
N LYS A 372 0.82 6.82 21.80
CA LYS A 372 0.31 6.79 23.17
C LYS A 372 -1.17 7.17 23.23
N ASN A 373 -1.56 8.22 22.53
CA ASN A 373 -2.94 8.72 22.54
C ASN A 373 -3.91 7.69 21.93
N VAL A 374 -3.56 7.07 20.82
CA VAL A 374 -4.45 6.20 20.04
C VAL A 374 -4.52 4.77 20.58
N PHE A 375 -3.41 4.26 21.14
CA PHE A 375 -3.32 2.85 21.56
C PHE A 375 -3.17 2.65 23.07
N GLY A 376 -2.78 3.68 23.82
CA GLY A 376 -2.58 3.64 25.27
C GLY A 376 -1.11 3.59 25.68
N ASP A 377 -0.87 3.67 27.00
CA ASP A 377 0.47 3.56 27.56
C ASP A 377 1.09 2.17 27.27
N GLY A 378 2.40 2.15 27.01
CA GLY A 378 3.15 0.91 26.74
C GLY A 378 3.15 0.46 25.28
N VAL A 379 2.48 1.18 24.39
CA VAL A 379 2.60 0.98 22.94
C VAL A 379 3.64 1.95 22.38
N PHE A 380 4.82 1.41 22.07
CA PHE A 380 5.93 2.14 21.48
C PHE A 380 6.67 1.22 20.48
N PRO A 381 7.24 1.78 19.41
CA PRO A 381 7.93 0.99 18.42
C PRO A 381 9.27 0.48 18.96
N ASP A 382 9.63 -0.77 18.62
CA ASP A 382 10.96 -1.32 18.85
C ASP A 382 11.64 -1.62 17.50
N VAL A 383 12.20 -0.55 16.91
CA VAL A 383 12.86 -0.64 15.60
C VAL A 383 14.13 -1.48 15.65
N ASP A 384 14.82 -1.53 16.79
CA ASP A 384 16.02 -2.32 16.97
C ASP A 384 15.71 -3.81 17.00
N ALA A 385 14.64 -4.23 17.68
CA ALA A 385 14.17 -5.61 17.63
C ALA A 385 13.72 -6.01 16.22
N THR A 386 12.99 -5.14 15.52
CA THR A 386 12.57 -5.38 14.13
C THR A 386 13.78 -5.55 13.20
N ASN A 387 14.73 -4.61 13.26
CA ASN A 387 15.94 -4.65 12.43
C ASN A 387 16.88 -5.80 12.82
N SER A 388 16.97 -6.16 14.10
CA SER A 388 17.75 -7.33 14.54
C SER A 388 17.13 -8.64 14.06
N TYR A 389 15.80 -8.71 14.03
CA TYR A 389 15.09 -9.90 13.59
C TYR A 389 15.15 -10.09 12.07
N TYR A 390 15.10 -9.02 11.28
CA TYR A 390 15.05 -9.07 9.81
C TYR A 390 16.34 -8.65 9.08
N GLY A 391 17.28 -8.00 9.76
CA GLY A 391 18.55 -7.54 9.24
C GLY A 391 18.54 -6.15 8.57
N GLY A 392 17.39 -5.49 8.48
CA GLY A 392 17.27 -4.19 7.82
C GLY A 392 17.79 -4.20 6.38
N THR A 393 18.52 -3.16 5.96
CA THR A 393 19.19 -3.15 4.64
C THR A 393 20.35 -4.16 4.52
N LYS A 394 20.84 -4.70 5.66
CA LYS A 394 21.87 -5.74 5.77
C LYS A 394 21.27 -7.15 5.90
N ILE A 395 20.05 -7.35 5.39
CA ILE A 395 19.38 -8.65 5.32
C ILE A 395 20.34 -9.75 4.88
N ALA A 396 20.44 -10.81 5.69
CA ALA A 396 21.32 -11.96 5.46
C ALA A 396 20.55 -13.08 4.73
N GLY A 397 20.03 -12.76 3.55
CA GLY A 397 19.25 -13.67 2.70
C GLY A 397 19.92 -13.98 1.37
N SER A 398 19.19 -14.66 0.49
CA SER A 398 19.58 -14.92 -0.90
C SER A 398 18.33 -15.02 -1.77
N LYS A 399 18.48 -14.81 -3.08
CA LYS A 399 17.41 -14.87 -4.07
C LYS A 399 16.27 -13.88 -3.80
N ILE A 400 16.65 -12.63 -3.49
CA ILE A 400 15.72 -11.52 -3.24
C ILE A 400 16.05 -10.37 -4.20
N ILE A 401 15.14 -10.06 -5.12
CA ILE A 401 15.28 -8.91 -6.01
C ILE A 401 14.65 -7.70 -5.34
N PHE A 402 15.43 -6.65 -5.14
CA PHE A 402 14.95 -5.34 -4.69
C PHE A 402 14.86 -4.39 -5.88
N THR A 403 13.76 -3.67 -5.99
CA THR A 403 13.57 -2.61 -6.99
C THR A 403 13.14 -1.32 -6.30
N ASN A 404 13.63 -0.18 -6.74
CA ASN A 404 13.26 1.13 -6.18
C ASN A 404 13.07 2.15 -7.31
N GLY A 405 12.12 3.06 -7.16
CA GLY A 405 11.99 4.25 -8.02
C GLY A 405 12.90 5.38 -7.55
N SER A 406 13.46 6.16 -8.48
CA SER A 406 14.37 7.27 -8.12
C SER A 406 13.69 8.42 -7.37
N GLN A 407 12.37 8.58 -7.51
CA GLN A 407 11.59 9.61 -6.81
C GLN A 407 10.70 9.01 -5.71
N ASP A 408 10.88 7.73 -5.40
CA ASP A 408 10.17 7.10 -4.30
C ASP A 408 10.77 7.56 -2.96
N PRO A 409 10.01 8.26 -2.09
CA PRO A 409 10.52 8.68 -0.79
C PRO A 409 10.84 7.50 0.15
N TRP A 410 10.26 6.32 -0.09
CA TRP A 410 10.50 5.12 0.71
C TRP A 410 11.80 4.39 0.37
N ARG A 411 12.49 4.75 -0.72
CA ARG A 411 13.68 4.01 -1.18
C ARG A 411 14.82 3.93 -0.17
N HIS A 412 14.87 4.87 0.77
CA HIS A 412 15.89 4.91 1.84
C HIS A 412 15.60 3.94 3.00
N ALA A 413 14.36 3.44 3.11
CA ALA A 413 14.01 2.29 3.96
C ALA A 413 14.18 0.94 3.23
N SER A 414 14.57 0.97 1.96
CA SER A 414 14.80 -0.22 1.13
C SER A 414 16.29 -0.56 1.00
N LYS A 415 16.57 -1.80 0.60
CA LYS A 415 17.93 -2.21 0.27
C LYS A 415 18.34 -1.54 -1.05
N GLN A 416 19.40 -0.74 -1.02
CA GLN A 416 19.92 -0.06 -2.21
C GLN A 416 21.25 -0.65 -2.72
N THR A 417 22.01 -1.34 -1.86
CA THR A 417 23.26 -2.01 -2.24
C THR A 417 22.96 -3.34 -2.94
N SER A 418 23.46 -3.48 -4.17
CA SER A 418 23.27 -4.68 -4.98
C SER A 418 24.35 -5.74 -4.71
N SER A 419 23.98 -7.01 -4.85
CA SER A 419 24.88 -8.17 -4.83
C SER A 419 24.35 -9.24 -5.80
N ALA A 420 25.15 -10.25 -6.14
CA ALA A 420 24.74 -11.30 -7.08
C ALA A 420 23.48 -12.04 -6.61
N ASP A 421 23.41 -12.42 -5.34
CA ASP A 421 22.28 -13.17 -4.78
C ASP A 421 21.14 -12.29 -4.27
N MET A 422 21.36 -10.98 -4.12
CA MET A 422 20.34 -10.01 -3.74
C MET A 422 20.50 -8.74 -4.58
N PRO A 423 20.12 -8.79 -5.86
CA PRO A 423 20.22 -7.64 -6.73
C PRO A 423 19.31 -6.51 -6.23
N SER A 424 19.82 -5.29 -6.32
CA SER A 424 19.07 -4.06 -6.06
C SER A 424 19.13 -3.16 -7.29
N TYR A 425 17.96 -2.89 -7.87
CA TYR A 425 17.82 -2.10 -9.09
C TYR A 425 17.11 -0.78 -8.83
N LEU A 426 17.76 0.32 -9.23
CA LEU A 426 17.17 1.65 -9.21
C LEU A 426 16.63 1.99 -10.60
N ILE A 427 15.34 2.35 -10.66
CA ILE A 427 14.70 2.86 -11.87
C ILE A 427 14.78 4.39 -11.83
N THR A 428 15.65 4.96 -12.64
CA THR A 428 15.84 6.42 -12.71
C THR A 428 14.98 7.03 -13.81
N CYS A 429 13.94 7.78 -13.42
CA CYS A 429 13.17 8.63 -14.33
C CYS A 429 12.39 9.72 -13.59
N LYS A 430 11.87 10.71 -14.33
CA LYS A 430 10.84 11.63 -13.83
C LYS A 430 9.51 10.88 -13.74
N ASN A 431 8.84 11.02 -12.60
CA ASN A 431 7.63 10.33 -12.16
C ASN A 431 7.83 8.84 -11.82
N CYS A 432 9.08 8.39 -11.64
CA CYS A 432 9.40 7.05 -11.12
C CYS A 432 9.28 7.02 -9.58
N GLY A 433 8.05 6.93 -9.10
CA GLY A 433 7.73 6.80 -7.67
C GLY A 433 7.70 5.35 -7.20
N HIS A 434 6.80 5.09 -6.27
CA HIS A 434 6.72 3.88 -5.47
C HIS A 434 6.21 2.68 -6.29
N CYS A 435 6.96 1.57 -6.27
CA CYS A 435 6.66 0.34 -7.00
C CYS A 435 6.57 0.53 -8.54
N THR A 436 7.41 1.39 -9.11
CA THR A 436 7.41 1.69 -10.55
C THR A 436 7.60 0.46 -11.43
N ASP A 437 8.42 -0.50 -11.01
CA ASP A 437 8.63 -1.78 -11.70
C ASP A 437 7.34 -2.57 -11.89
N LEU A 438 6.42 -2.51 -10.91
CA LEU A 438 5.13 -3.20 -10.96
C LEU A 438 4.05 -2.38 -11.66
N SER A 439 4.02 -1.07 -11.42
CA SER A 439 2.88 -0.20 -11.77
C SER A 439 3.07 0.65 -13.03
N GLY A 440 4.30 0.79 -13.53
CA GLY A 440 4.60 1.77 -14.58
C GLY A 440 4.48 3.21 -14.05
N CYS A 441 4.08 4.15 -14.90
CA CYS A 441 3.86 5.55 -14.50
C CYS A 441 2.56 6.13 -15.13
N PRO A 442 1.88 7.08 -14.45
CA PRO A 442 2.00 7.31 -13.01
C PRO A 442 1.60 6.03 -12.25
N GLN A 443 2.06 5.87 -11.01
CA GLN A 443 1.76 4.65 -10.25
C GLN A 443 0.30 4.66 -9.74
N ALA A 444 -0.31 5.85 -9.61
CA ALA A 444 -1.74 6.01 -9.39
C ALA A 444 -2.34 7.00 -10.42
N PRO A 445 -3.49 6.67 -11.05
CA PRO A 445 -4.16 5.36 -11.06
C PRO A 445 -3.28 4.23 -11.60
N SER A 446 -3.49 3.02 -11.08
CA SER A 446 -2.80 1.81 -11.56
C SER A 446 -2.99 1.61 -13.07
N ASN A 447 -1.94 1.20 -13.78
CA ASN A 447 -1.99 0.92 -15.21
C ASN A 447 -2.13 -0.59 -15.46
N ILE A 448 -2.89 -0.95 -16.50
CA ILE A 448 -2.95 -2.34 -16.97
C ILE A 448 -1.54 -2.79 -17.34
N GLU A 449 -1.17 -3.98 -16.88
CA GLU A 449 0.15 -4.61 -17.08
C GLU A 449 1.33 -3.75 -16.59
N GLY A 450 1.06 -2.70 -15.79
CA GLY A 450 2.06 -1.74 -15.35
C GLY A 450 2.66 -0.95 -16.51
N ASN A 451 1.85 -0.51 -17.49
CA ASN A 451 2.31 0.17 -18.70
C ASN A 451 3.35 1.29 -18.41
N GLU A 452 4.58 1.08 -18.87
CA GLU A 452 5.72 1.96 -18.68
C GLU A 452 5.82 3.08 -19.72
N LYS A 453 5.03 3.04 -20.81
CA LYS A 453 5.14 4.00 -21.92
C LYS A 453 4.91 5.46 -21.51
N ASN A 454 4.22 5.66 -20.39
CA ASN A 454 3.92 6.97 -19.82
C ASN A 454 4.97 7.44 -18.80
N CYS A 455 5.96 6.62 -18.47
CA CYS A 455 7.12 7.06 -17.70
C CYS A 455 7.96 8.01 -18.53
N SER A 456 8.68 8.93 -17.89
CA SER A 456 9.58 9.82 -18.64
C SER A 456 10.76 9.07 -19.28
N SER A 457 11.06 7.87 -18.80
CA SER A 457 12.03 6.95 -19.40
C SER A 457 11.48 5.52 -19.38
N PRO A 458 10.67 5.14 -20.38
CA PRO A 458 10.15 3.77 -20.48
C PRO A 458 11.28 2.73 -20.54
N ASP A 459 12.39 3.07 -21.21
CA ASP A 459 13.58 2.21 -21.31
C ASP A 459 14.21 1.88 -19.95
N ALA A 460 14.20 2.82 -18.99
CA ALA A 460 14.73 2.57 -17.65
C ALA A 460 13.91 1.50 -16.91
N VAL A 461 12.57 1.59 -17.01
CA VAL A 461 11.66 0.59 -16.44
C VAL A 461 11.84 -0.75 -17.15
N HIS A 462 11.88 -0.74 -18.48
CA HIS A 462 12.04 -1.94 -19.30
C HIS A 462 13.34 -2.70 -18.98
N LYS A 463 14.48 -1.98 -18.85
CA LYS A 463 15.77 -2.58 -18.51
C LYS A 463 15.75 -3.26 -17.14
N VAL A 464 15.15 -2.64 -16.12
CA VAL A 464 15.03 -3.27 -14.80
C VAL A 464 14.12 -4.49 -14.85
N ARG A 465 13.00 -4.40 -15.57
CA ARG A 465 12.08 -5.53 -15.79
C ARG A 465 12.73 -6.72 -16.50
N GLN A 466 13.62 -6.47 -17.47
CA GLN A 466 14.40 -7.53 -18.11
C GLN A 466 15.31 -8.24 -17.11
N LYS A 467 16.05 -7.48 -16.29
CA LYS A 467 16.92 -8.07 -15.25
C LYS A 467 16.14 -8.89 -14.22
N VAL A 468 14.99 -8.37 -13.76
CA VAL A 468 14.06 -9.10 -12.88
C VAL A 468 13.66 -10.44 -13.51
N GLN A 469 13.33 -10.45 -14.80
CA GLN A 469 13.00 -11.69 -15.49
C GLN A 469 14.19 -12.64 -15.59
N GLU A 470 15.39 -12.15 -15.87
CA GLU A 470 16.62 -12.97 -15.95
C GLU A 470 16.93 -13.64 -14.60
N ASP A 471 16.85 -12.88 -13.50
CA ASP A 471 17.03 -13.41 -12.14
C ASP A 471 15.96 -14.46 -11.80
N MET A 472 14.70 -14.20 -12.17
CA MET A 472 13.59 -15.14 -11.98
C MET A 472 13.76 -16.42 -12.81
N ASP A 473 14.11 -16.30 -14.09
CA ASP A 473 14.40 -17.42 -15.00
C ASP A 473 15.48 -18.32 -14.38
N LEU A 474 16.58 -17.73 -13.91
CA LEU A 474 17.67 -18.46 -13.24
C LEU A 474 17.16 -19.18 -11.97
N TRP A 475 16.57 -18.45 -11.02
CA TRP A 475 16.25 -19.05 -9.71
C TRP A 475 15.10 -20.05 -9.76
N LEU A 476 14.15 -19.88 -10.67
CA LEU A 476 13.10 -20.88 -10.92
C LEU A 476 13.70 -22.16 -11.52
N SER A 477 14.66 -22.05 -12.45
CA SER A 477 15.33 -23.24 -13.03
C SER A 477 16.09 -24.04 -11.97
N GLU A 478 16.90 -23.39 -11.13
CA GLU A 478 17.63 -24.04 -10.03
C GLU A 478 16.70 -24.69 -9.00
N CYS A 479 15.50 -24.14 -8.84
CA CYS A 479 14.49 -24.67 -7.93
C CYS A 479 13.88 -25.99 -8.41
N ILE A 480 13.76 -26.15 -9.73
CA ILE A 480 13.23 -27.37 -10.37
C ILE A 480 14.31 -28.46 -10.33
N ASP A 481 15.55 -28.12 -10.66
CA ASP A 481 16.68 -29.07 -10.73
C ASP A 481 17.08 -29.65 -9.37
N THR A 482 16.76 -28.98 -8.27
CA THR A 482 17.06 -29.47 -6.91
C THR A 482 16.16 -30.61 -6.42
N GLY A 483 15.26 -31.14 -7.26
CA GLY A 483 14.61 -32.44 -7.03
C GLY A 483 14.05 -32.59 -5.62
N ARG A 484 13.21 -31.64 -5.19
CA ARG A 484 12.61 -31.60 -3.86
C ARG A 484 11.61 -32.74 -3.67
N SER A 485 12.13 -33.95 -3.45
CA SER A 485 11.44 -35.01 -2.74
C SER A 485 11.54 -34.67 -1.25
N PHE A 486 10.56 -33.91 -0.75
CA PHE A 486 10.31 -33.86 0.68
C PHE A 486 9.32 -34.98 0.98
N ILE A 487 9.84 -36.03 1.63
CA ILE A 487 9.10 -37.17 2.15
C ILE A 487 8.14 -36.69 3.25
#